data_AF-A0A9X1S5U8-F1
#
_entry.id   AF-A0A9X1S5U8-F1
#
_cell.length_a   1.000
_cell.length_b   1.000
_cell.length_c   1.000
_cell.angle_alpha   90.00
_cell.angle_beta   90.00
_cell.angle_gamma   90.00
#
_symmetry.space_group_name_H-M   'P 1'
#
loop_
_entity.id
_entity.type
_entity.pdbx_description
1 polymer ?
#
loop_
_entity_poly.entity_id
_entity_poly.type
_entity_poly.pdbx_seq_one_letter_code
_entity_poly.pdbx_strand_id
1 'polypeptide(L)'
;MRFIRRNLPSLAASAALMAVVAGCSAPAGSGTGTPGPDITVFAAASLTDVIEAMNEAYDGGGRLRTNLGSSAQLGSQLLSGAAADVVITADLEALDPVREKGLIAAEQVVAGNSTVLVLAPGNPGEVATLADLSSETVQSAVCAASVPCGRAAARVLDSAGVVLSGESREDSVRSVLTKVATGQADAGLVYQTDALSAANRGVTYLELNDPEPNQYPAALTVEGAEHEAAVGFYEWLAGNDAARIFREAGFRIPGQ
;
A
#
# COMPACT_ATOMS: atom_id res chain seq x y z
N MET A 1 -46.79 -63.78 33.53
CA MET A 1 -46.22 -63.91 34.89
C MET A 1 -46.04 -62.50 35.45
N ARG A 2 -46.92 -62.05 36.36
CA ARG A 2 -46.61 -61.71 37.78
C ARG A 2 -45.26 -60.98 37.92
N PHE A 3 -45.16 -59.72 38.35
CA PHE A 3 -45.63 -59.24 39.65
C PHE A 3 -45.84 -57.72 39.70
N ILE A 4 -46.99 -57.35 40.28
CA ILE A 4 -47.30 -56.06 40.90
C ILE A 4 -46.53 -55.97 42.22
N ARG A 5 -45.89 -54.84 42.54
CA ARG A 5 -45.88 -54.30 43.91
C ARG A 5 -45.88 -52.76 43.92
N ARG A 6 -46.71 -52.29 44.84
CA ARG A 6 -47.24 -50.96 45.12
C ARG A 6 -46.47 -50.40 46.31
N ASN A 7 -46.27 -49.08 46.41
CA ASN A 7 -46.15 -48.34 47.69
C ASN A 7 -46.43 -46.83 47.46
N LEU A 8 -47.55 -46.37 48.03
CA LEU A 8 -47.90 -44.99 48.43
C LEU A 8 -47.30 -44.73 49.85
N PRO A 9 -47.26 -43.51 50.45
CA PRO A 9 -48.30 -42.45 50.47
C PRO A 9 -47.81 -40.97 50.47
N SER A 10 -48.58 -40.01 49.91
CA SER A 10 -49.47 -39.00 50.56
C SER A 10 -48.81 -37.78 51.24
N LEU A 11 -49.18 -36.57 50.79
CA LEU A 11 -49.53 -35.31 51.52
C LEU A 11 -49.44 -34.12 50.53
N ALA A 12 -50.57 -33.53 50.11
CA ALA A 12 -51.16 -32.24 50.60
C ALA A 12 -50.21 -31.03 50.50
N ALA A 13 -50.57 -29.78 50.18
CA ALA A 13 -51.73 -29.06 49.65
C ALA A 13 -51.28 -27.59 49.50
N SER A 14 -52.01 -26.79 48.70
CA SER A 14 -52.13 -25.32 48.76
C SER A 14 -51.03 -24.40 48.19
N ALA A 15 -51.34 -23.88 46.99
CA ALA A 15 -51.47 -22.45 46.64
C ALA A 15 -50.53 -21.39 47.24
N ALA A 16 -49.75 -20.74 46.37
CA ALA A 16 -49.65 -19.27 46.31
C ALA A 16 -49.11 -18.83 44.94
N LEU A 17 -49.92 -18.05 44.24
CA LEU A 17 -49.63 -17.37 42.99
C LEU A 17 -48.74 -16.14 43.29
N MET A 18 -47.52 -16.11 42.79
CA MET A 18 -46.75 -14.88 42.59
C MET A 18 -46.08 -14.95 41.22
N ALA A 19 -46.72 -14.30 40.24
CA ALA A 19 -46.10 -13.99 38.96
C ALA A 19 -45.09 -12.86 39.17
N VAL A 20 -43.81 -13.22 39.31
CA VAL A 20 -42.71 -12.28 39.20
C VAL A 20 -42.39 -12.17 37.71
N VAL A 21 -42.87 -11.09 37.08
CA VAL A 21 -42.40 -10.69 35.75
C VAL A 21 -41.00 -10.11 35.94
N ALA A 22 -39.99 -10.98 35.97
CA ALA A 22 -38.60 -10.58 35.82
C ALA A 22 -38.40 -10.19 34.35
N GLY A 23 -38.50 -8.89 34.07
CA GLY A 23 -38.01 -8.33 32.83
C GLY A 23 -36.52 -8.60 32.72
N CYS A 24 -36.14 -9.62 31.94
CA CYS A 24 -34.78 -9.77 31.46
C CYS A 24 -34.51 -8.61 30.51
N SER A 25 -34.02 -7.50 31.06
CA SER A 25 -33.21 -6.56 30.31
C SER A 25 -31.92 -7.31 29.95
N ALA A 26 -31.89 -7.91 28.76
CA ALA A 26 -30.67 -8.41 28.18
C ALA A 26 -29.70 -7.22 28.08
N PRO A 27 -28.48 -7.31 28.64
CA PRO A 27 -27.45 -6.36 28.28
C PRO A 27 -27.24 -6.54 26.78
N ALA A 28 -27.37 -5.44 26.04
CA ALA A 28 -26.93 -5.38 24.65
C ALA A 28 -25.47 -5.83 24.62
N GLY A 29 -25.25 -7.06 24.18
CA GLY A 29 -23.92 -7.57 23.92
C GLY A 29 -23.35 -6.69 22.83
N SER A 30 -22.33 -5.90 23.17
CA SER A 30 -21.43 -5.30 22.21
C SER A 30 -20.90 -6.44 21.35
N GLY A 31 -21.45 -6.58 20.15
CA GLY A 31 -21.03 -7.58 19.19
C GLY A 31 -19.59 -7.29 18.81
N THR A 32 -18.64 -7.99 19.43
CA THR A 32 -17.35 -8.23 18.81
C THR A 32 -17.64 -9.16 17.64
N GLY A 33 -17.93 -8.58 16.48
CA GLY A 33 -18.09 -9.32 15.24
C GLY A 33 -16.89 -10.24 15.07
N THR A 34 -17.14 -11.51 14.77
CA THR A 34 -16.08 -12.41 14.31
C THR A 34 -15.42 -11.72 13.11
N PRO A 35 -14.09 -11.54 13.09
CA PRO A 35 -13.41 -10.99 11.93
C PRO A 35 -13.87 -11.76 10.68
N GLY A 36 -14.19 -11.04 9.60
CA GLY A 36 -14.49 -11.67 8.32
C GLY A 36 -13.34 -12.58 7.85
N PRO A 37 -13.53 -13.37 6.78
CA PRO A 37 -12.45 -14.14 6.19
C PRO A 37 -11.28 -13.21 5.81
N ASP A 38 -10.05 -13.72 5.99
CA ASP A 38 -8.82 -13.01 5.64
C ASP A 38 -8.81 -12.65 4.14
N ILE A 39 -8.23 -11.49 3.80
CA ILE A 39 -8.14 -10.97 2.43
C ILE A 39 -6.70 -11.14 1.95
N THR A 40 -6.49 -11.88 0.86
CA THR A 40 -5.16 -12.10 0.29
C THR A 40 -4.78 -10.97 -0.63
N VAL A 41 -3.80 -10.17 -0.22
CA VAL A 41 -3.32 -8.99 -0.95
C VAL A 41 -1.93 -9.22 -1.49
N PHE A 42 -1.78 -9.18 -2.82
CA PHE A 42 -0.48 -9.17 -3.49
C PHE A 42 -0.07 -7.71 -3.66
N ALA A 43 1.02 -7.26 -3.05
CA ALA A 43 1.40 -5.85 -3.12
C ALA A 43 2.87 -5.67 -3.50
N ALA A 44 3.13 -4.67 -4.34
CA ALA A 44 4.49 -4.29 -4.71
C ALA A 44 5.32 -4.02 -3.45
N ALA A 45 6.58 -4.44 -3.44
CA ALA A 45 7.45 -4.31 -2.27
C ALA A 45 7.61 -2.86 -1.76
N SER A 46 7.47 -1.86 -2.63
CA SER A 46 7.46 -0.44 -2.24
C SER A 46 6.26 -0.03 -1.38
N LEU A 47 5.23 -0.88 -1.26
CA LEU A 47 4.03 -0.65 -0.47
C LEU A 47 4.08 -1.34 0.91
N THR A 48 5.23 -1.86 1.34
CA THR A 48 5.37 -2.59 2.62
C THR A 48 4.78 -1.79 3.79
N ASP A 49 5.31 -0.59 4.05
CA ASP A 49 4.89 0.25 5.17
C ASP A 49 3.42 0.71 5.03
N VAL A 50 2.97 0.96 3.79
CA VAL A 50 1.59 1.34 3.47
C VAL A 50 0.62 0.21 3.84
N ILE A 51 0.92 -1.02 3.42
CA ILE A 51 0.08 -2.19 3.65
C ILE A 51 0.04 -2.56 5.13
N GLU A 52 1.15 -2.41 5.86
CA GLU A 52 1.17 -2.58 7.32
C GLU A 52 0.22 -1.57 8.00
N ALA A 53 0.30 -0.29 7.64
CA ALA A 53 -0.61 0.73 8.16
C ALA A 53 -2.07 0.49 7.75
N MET A 54 -2.34 0.01 6.53
CA MET A 54 -3.68 -0.36 6.08
C MET A 54 -4.24 -1.53 6.89
N ASN A 55 -3.43 -2.53 7.23
CA ASN A 55 -3.87 -3.67 8.03
C ASN A 55 -4.23 -3.29 9.47
N GLU A 56 -3.70 -2.17 9.99
CA GLU A 56 -4.12 -1.59 11.28
C GLU A 56 -5.37 -0.71 11.17
N ALA A 57 -5.51 0.02 10.07
CA ALA A 57 -6.57 1.01 9.89
C ALA A 57 -7.87 0.44 9.30
N TYR A 58 -7.79 -0.60 8.48
CA TYR A 58 -8.97 -1.20 7.84
C TYR A 58 -9.73 -2.09 8.83
N ASP A 59 -10.97 -1.72 9.15
CA ASP A 59 -11.85 -2.43 10.08
C ASP A 59 -13.04 -3.11 9.37
N GLY A 60 -13.11 -3.02 8.04
CA GLY A 60 -14.22 -3.51 7.21
C GLY A 60 -14.26 -5.02 6.98
N GLY A 61 -13.33 -5.81 7.53
CA GLY A 61 -13.27 -7.25 7.29
C GLY A 61 -12.08 -7.98 7.92
N GLY A 62 -11.80 -9.19 7.42
CA GLY A 62 -10.70 -10.04 7.92
C GLY A 62 -9.31 -9.44 7.71
N ARG A 63 -8.28 -10.15 8.23
CA ARG A 63 -6.91 -9.64 8.19
C ARG A 63 -6.37 -9.60 6.76
N LEU A 64 -5.60 -8.57 6.43
CA LEU A 64 -4.86 -8.54 5.16
C LEU A 64 -3.70 -9.55 5.24
N ARG A 65 -3.75 -10.59 4.41
CA ARG A 65 -2.67 -11.58 4.23
C ARG A 65 -1.85 -11.19 3.02
N THR A 66 -0.64 -10.75 3.28
CA THR A 66 0.13 -10.02 2.27
C THR A 66 1.20 -10.90 1.66
N ASN A 67 1.32 -10.80 0.33
CA ASN A 67 2.42 -11.35 -0.44
C ASN A 67 3.13 -10.18 -1.11
N LEU A 68 4.31 -9.84 -0.59
CA LEU A 68 5.11 -8.72 -1.05
C LEU A 68 6.14 -9.20 -2.08
N GLY A 69 6.21 -8.52 -3.21
CA GLY A 69 7.12 -8.90 -4.31
C GLY A 69 7.34 -7.78 -5.31
N SER A 70 8.15 -8.05 -6.33
CA SER A 70 8.20 -7.14 -7.49
C SER A 70 6.88 -7.21 -8.28
N SER A 71 6.42 -6.10 -8.86
CA SER A 71 5.17 -6.08 -9.64
C SER A 71 5.11 -7.21 -10.68
N ALA A 72 6.21 -7.42 -11.40
CA ALA A 72 6.33 -8.48 -12.41
C ALA A 72 6.23 -9.89 -11.83
N GLN A 73 6.80 -10.14 -10.65
CA GLN A 73 6.68 -11.42 -9.95
C GLN A 73 5.23 -11.67 -9.52
N LEU A 74 4.56 -10.67 -8.97
CA LEU A 74 3.15 -10.80 -8.53
C LEU A 74 2.24 -11.10 -9.72
N GLY A 75 2.39 -10.38 -10.84
CA GLY A 75 1.67 -10.68 -12.08
C GLY A 75 1.94 -12.10 -12.58
N SER A 76 3.21 -12.54 -12.57
CA SER A 76 3.58 -13.90 -12.97
C SER A 76 2.97 -14.98 -12.06
N GLN A 77 2.87 -14.71 -10.75
CA GLN A 77 2.24 -15.62 -9.80
C GLN A 77 0.73 -15.75 -10.06
N LEU A 78 0.03 -14.63 -10.33
CA LEU A 78 -1.39 -14.65 -10.71
C LEU A 78 -1.62 -15.48 -11.98
N LEU A 79 -0.79 -15.29 -13.01
CA LEU A 79 -0.85 -16.07 -14.25
C LEU A 79 -0.58 -17.56 -14.03
N SER A 80 0.16 -17.90 -12.98
CA SER A 80 0.47 -19.27 -12.58
C SER A 80 -0.61 -19.89 -11.68
N GLY A 81 -1.69 -19.17 -11.40
CA GLY A 81 -2.82 -19.63 -10.59
C GLY A 81 -2.65 -19.43 -9.08
N ALA A 82 -1.77 -18.52 -8.65
CA ALA A 82 -1.74 -18.11 -7.25
C ALA A 82 -3.02 -17.33 -6.92
N ALA A 83 -3.70 -17.73 -5.86
CA ALA A 83 -4.90 -17.06 -5.38
C ALA A 83 -4.54 -15.73 -4.71
N ALA A 84 -5.13 -14.65 -5.20
CA ALA A 84 -5.09 -13.34 -4.56
C ALA A 84 -6.45 -12.68 -4.78
N ASP A 85 -6.92 -11.95 -3.77
CA ASP A 85 -8.17 -11.22 -3.86
C ASP A 85 -7.97 -9.84 -4.50
N VAL A 86 -6.92 -9.14 -4.05
CA VAL A 86 -6.52 -7.83 -4.54
C VAL A 86 -5.04 -7.84 -4.87
N VAL A 87 -4.66 -7.25 -6.00
CA VAL A 87 -3.26 -7.01 -6.37
C VAL A 87 -3.01 -5.51 -6.52
N ILE A 88 -1.93 -5.00 -5.91
CA ILE A 88 -1.50 -3.61 -6.03
C ILE A 88 -0.07 -3.57 -6.57
N THR A 89 0.12 -3.11 -7.81
CA THR A 89 1.44 -3.02 -8.46
C THR A 89 2.00 -1.61 -8.45
N ALA A 90 3.29 -1.46 -8.78
CA ALA A 90 3.97 -0.15 -8.86
C ALA A 90 3.92 0.52 -10.24
N ASP A 91 3.22 -0.12 -11.17
CA ASP A 91 3.07 0.25 -12.57
C ASP A 91 1.85 -0.48 -13.17
N LEU A 92 1.26 0.10 -14.22
CA LEU A 92 0.09 -0.47 -14.90
C LEU A 92 0.46 -1.72 -15.72
N GLU A 93 1.66 -1.70 -16.30
CA GLU A 93 2.14 -2.69 -17.26
C GLU A 93 2.34 -4.07 -16.63
N ALA A 94 2.66 -4.14 -15.33
CA ALA A 94 2.73 -5.40 -14.61
C ALA A 94 1.39 -6.18 -14.58
N LEU A 95 0.26 -5.49 -14.76
CA LEU A 95 -1.06 -6.11 -14.82
C LEU A 95 -1.52 -6.41 -16.25
N ASP A 96 -0.83 -5.94 -17.29
CA ASP A 96 -1.26 -6.13 -18.68
C ASP A 96 -1.49 -7.61 -19.02
N PRO A 97 -0.56 -8.55 -18.75
CA PRO A 97 -0.79 -9.95 -19.08
C PRO A 97 -1.92 -10.58 -18.25
N VAL A 98 -2.11 -10.10 -17.01
CA VAL A 98 -3.18 -10.57 -16.10
C VAL A 98 -4.54 -10.10 -16.62
N ARG A 99 -4.61 -8.86 -17.10
CA ARG A 99 -5.79 -8.25 -17.75
C ARG A 99 -6.13 -8.99 -19.04
N GLU A 100 -5.14 -9.28 -19.88
CA GLU A 100 -5.32 -10.05 -21.13
C GLU A 100 -5.85 -11.47 -20.90
N LYS A 101 -5.52 -12.08 -19.76
CA LYS A 101 -6.07 -13.38 -19.33
C LYS A 101 -7.47 -13.30 -18.72
N GLY A 102 -8.03 -12.10 -18.55
CA GLY A 102 -9.35 -11.89 -17.98
C GLY A 102 -9.43 -12.22 -16.48
N LEU A 103 -8.31 -12.09 -15.75
CA LEU A 103 -8.23 -12.42 -14.32
C LEU A 103 -8.54 -11.22 -13.40
N ILE A 104 -8.81 -10.04 -13.98
CA ILE A 104 -9.15 -8.80 -13.26
C ILE A 104 -10.64 -8.51 -13.44
N ALA A 105 -11.36 -8.33 -12.33
CA ALA A 105 -12.76 -7.95 -12.30
C ALA A 105 -12.95 -6.42 -12.32
N ALA A 106 -12.11 -5.70 -11.57
CA ALA A 106 -12.10 -4.25 -11.51
C ALA A 106 -10.69 -3.73 -11.25
N GLU A 107 -10.39 -2.52 -11.73
CA GLU A 107 -9.08 -1.87 -11.57
C GLU A 107 -9.26 -0.37 -11.32
N GLN A 108 -8.45 0.19 -10.43
CA GLN A 108 -8.39 1.62 -10.15
C GLN A 108 -6.97 2.03 -9.75
N VAL A 109 -6.56 3.25 -10.10
CA VAL A 109 -5.30 3.81 -9.58
C VAL A 109 -5.54 4.35 -8.19
N VAL A 110 -4.77 3.87 -7.20
CA VAL A 110 -4.94 4.25 -5.78
C VAL A 110 -3.85 5.20 -5.29
N ALA A 111 -2.71 5.22 -5.97
CA ALA A 111 -1.58 6.06 -5.63
C ALA A 111 -0.70 6.38 -6.84
N GLY A 112 0.10 7.43 -6.71
CA GLY A 112 1.16 7.79 -7.63
C GLY A 112 2.48 8.01 -6.89
N ASN A 113 3.59 7.84 -7.58
CA ASN A 113 4.91 8.22 -7.08
C ASN A 113 5.66 8.97 -8.17
N SER A 114 6.29 10.08 -7.80
CA SER A 114 6.97 10.96 -8.75
C SER A 114 8.45 11.01 -8.44
N THR A 115 9.23 11.21 -9.50
CA THR A 115 10.64 11.56 -9.36
C THR A 115 10.76 12.98 -8.80
N VAL A 116 11.59 13.15 -7.79
CA VAL A 116 11.92 14.43 -7.16
C VAL A 116 13.42 14.67 -7.18
N LEU A 117 13.81 15.94 -7.08
CA LEU A 117 15.20 16.35 -6.94
C LEU A 117 15.54 16.50 -5.46
N VAL A 118 16.29 15.56 -4.90
CA VAL A 118 16.80 15.67 -3.52
C VAL A 118 18.06 16.49 -3.45
N LEU A 119 18.22 17.25 -2.37
CA LEU A 119 19.35 18.13 -2.09
C LEU A 119 20.05 17.67 -0.81
N ALA A 120 21.39 17.76 -0.82
CA ALA A 120 22.19 17.46 0.37
C ALA A 120 21.85 18.42 1.52
N PRO A 121 22.08 18.02 2.79
CA PRO A 121 21.81 18.89 3.93
C PRO A 121 22.48 20.26 3.80
N GLY A 122 21.68 21.32 3.86
CA GLY A 122 22.14 22.70 3.72
C GLY A 122 22.36 23.18 2.28
N ASN A 123 22.10 22.33 1.27
CA ASN A 123 22.23 22.62 -0.16
C ASN A 123 23.57 23.30 -0.55
N PRO A 124 24.73 22.66 -0.29
CA PRO A 124 26.05 23.23 -0.54
C PRO A 124 26.33 23.53 -2.03
N GLY A 125 25.68 22.79 -2.94
CA GLY A 125 25.77 23.03 -4.38
C GLY A 125 24.87 24.16 -4.90
N GLU A 126 24.15 24.86 -4.01
CA GLU A 126 23.23 25.96 -4.35
C GLU A 126 22.19 25.59 -5.43
N VAL A 127 21.79 24.32 -5.49
CA VAL A 127 20.87 23.78 -6.50
C VAL A 127 19.45 24.31 -6.22
N ALA A 128 18.85 24.96 -7.21
CA ALA A 128 17.50 25.52 -7.11
C ALA A 128 16.53 24.90 -8.13
N THR A 129 17.04 24.32 -9.21
CA THR A 129 16.26 23.75 -10.31
C THR A 129 16.92 22.50 -10.86
N LEU A 130 16.16 21.71 -11.63
CA LEU A 130 16.70 20.56 -12.35
C LEU A 130 17.81 20.95 -13.35
N ALA A 131 17.73 22.14 -13.93
CA ALA A 131 18.72 22.61 -14.92
C ALA A 131 20.11 22.84 -14.31
N ASP A 132 20.20 23.07 -13.01
CA ASP A 132 21.49 23.27 -12.32
C ASP A 132 22.35 21.99 -12.35
N LEU A 133 21.73 20.82 -12.53
CA LEU A 133 22.44 19.54 -12.66
C LEU A 133 23.25 19.41 -13.97
N SER A 134 23.10 20.34 -14.91
CA SER A 134 23.98 20.44 -16.09
C SER A 134 25.31 21.12 -15.79
N SER A 135 25.48 21.74 -14.62
CA SER A 135 26.74 22.39 -14.23
C SER A 135 27.79 21.36 -13.83
N GLU A 136 29.03 21.51 -14.33
CA GLU A 136 30.19 20.71 -13.89
C GLU A 136 30.56 20.93 -12.41
N THR A 137 30.06 22.01 -11.79
CA THR A 137 30.31 22.32 -10.38
C THR A 137 29.33 21.62 -9.43
N VAL A 138 28.25 21.04 -9.95
CA VAL A 138 27.23 20.34 -9.16
C VAL A 138 27.47 18.84 -9.25
N GLN A 139 27.81 18.22 -8.12
CA GLN A 139 27.96 16.76 -8.06
C GLN A 139 26.60 16.11 -7.91
N SER A 140 26.07 15.54 -8.99
CA SER A 140 24.79 14.84 -8.93
C SER A 140 24.97 13.31 -8.77
N ALA A 141 23.97 12.67 -8.16
CA ALA A 141 23.85 11.22 -8.13
C ALA A 141 22.49 10.80 -8.71
N VAL A 142 22.52 9.89 -9.68
CA VAL A 142 21.31 9.31 -10.27
C VAL A 142 21.43 7.80 -10.29
N CYS A 143 20.31 7.11 -10.42
CA CYS A 143 20.35 5.68 -10.66
C CYS A 143 20.87 5.36 -12.08
N ALA A 144 21.52 4.22 -12.25
CA ALA A 144 21.87 3.70 -13.58
C ALA A 144 20.60 3.48 -14.44
N ALA A 145 20.68 3.78 -15.73
CA ALA A 145 19.54 3.66 -16.65
C ALA A 145 18.94 2.24 -16.74
N SER A 146 19.70 1.21 -16.35
CA SER A 146 19.23 -0.18 -16.30
C SER A 146 18.25 -0.45 -15.15
N VAL A 147 18.22 0.36 -14.10
CA VAL A 147 17.33 0.17 -12.94
C VAL A 147 16.12 1.13 -12.99
N PRO A 148 14.98 0.80 -12.34
CA PRO A 148 13.74 1.57 -12.47
C PRO A 148 13.86 3.07 -12.18
N CYS A 149 14.49 3.46 -11.06
CA CYS A 149 14.70 4.87 -10.72
C CYS A 149 15.57 5.62 -11.76
N GLY A 150 16.46 4.92 -12.47
CA GLY A 150 17.28 5.53 -13.51
C GLY A 150 16.49 5.80 -14.79
N ARG A 151 15.55 4.90 -15.14
CA ARG A 151 14.60 5.15 -16.23
C ARG A 151 13.64 6.29 -15.93
N ALA A 152 13.15 6.36 -14.69
CA ALA A 152 12.29 7.46 -14.25
C ALA A 152 13.05 8.80 -14.30
N ALA A 153 14.26 8.85 -13.74
CA ALA A 153 15.14 10.02 -13.82
C ALA A 153 15.42 10.45 -15.27
N ALA A 154 15.74 9.49 -16.16
CA ALA A 154 15.98 9.77 -17.57
C ALA A 154 14.76 10.42 -18.25
N ARG A 155 13.55 9.91 -18.03
CA ARG A 155 12.32 10.52 -18.58
C ARG A 155 12.12 11.97 -18.14
N VAL A 156 12.36 12.25 -16.86
CA VAL A 156 12.24 13.61 -16.32
C VAL A 156 13.29 14.55 -16.93
N LEU A 157 14.54 14.08 -17.04
CA LEU A 157 15.63 14.83 -17.66
C LEU A 157 15.38 15.10 -19.15
N ASP A 158 14.97 14.07 -19.89
CA ASP A 158 14.65 14.16 -21.32
C ASP A 158 13.49 15.13 -21.56
N SER A 159 12.42 15.04 -20.76
CA SER A 159 11.28 15.95 -20.86
C SER A 159 11.64 17.40 -20.50
N ALA A 160 12.65 17.60 -19.66
CA ALA A 160 13.15 18.92 -19.28
C ALA A 160 14.25 19.43 -20.22
N GLY A 161 14.76 18.61 -21.15
CA GLY A 161 15.89 18.94 -22.00
C GLY A 161 17.21 19.12 -21.22
N VAL A 162 17.33 18.51 -20.04
CA VAL A 162 18.50 18.63 -19.16
C VAL A 162 19.46 17.49 -19.41
N VAL A 163 20.69 17.82 -19.77
CA VAL A 163 21.80 16.86 -19.86
C VAL A 163 22.65 17.01 -18.63
N LEU A 164 22.79 15.94 -17.85
CA LEU A 164 23.62 15.94 -16.65
C LEU A 164 25.10 16.13 -17.00
N SER A 165 25.83 16.75 -16.08
CA SER A 165 27.30 16.80 -16.14
C SER A 165 27.89 16.29 -14.84
N GLY A 166 28.87 15.38 -14.93
CA GLY A 166 29.59 14.88 -13.76
C GLY A 166 28.77 14.00 -12.81
N GLU A 167 27.68 13.37 -13.29
CA GLU A 167 26.84 12.55 -12.44
C GLU A 167 27.51 11.22 -12.05
N SER A 168 27.29 10.80 -10.81
CA SER A 168 27.50 9.40 -10.43
C SER A 168 26.27 8.57 -10.74
N ARG A 169 26.48 7.30 -11.11
CA ARG A 169 25.42 6.35 -11.47
C ARG A 169 25.39 5.20 -10.49
N GLU A 170 24.30 5.10 -9.77
CA GLU A 170 24.13 4.15 -8.67
C GLU A 170 23.18 3.01 -9.01
N ASP A 171 23.39 1.84 -8.40
CA ASP A 171 22.55 0.66 -8.67
C ASP A 171 21.19 0.69 -7.94
N SER A 172 20.95 1.68 -7.07
CA SER A 172 19.69 1.82 -6.34
C SER A 172 19.42 3.24 -5.87
N VAL A 173 18.13 3.54 -5.64
CA VAL A 173 17.69 4.81 -5.05
C VAL A 173 18.26 5.04 -3.65
N ARG A 174 18.46 3.97 -2.87
CA ARG A 174 19.09 4.02 -1.54
C ARG A 174 20.54 4.47 -1.62
N SER A 175 21.28 4.05 -2.65
CA SER A 175 22.65 4.47 -2.89
C SER A 175 22.71 5.96 -3.24
N VAL A 176 21.82 6.44 -4.13
CA VAL A 176 21.68 7.87 -4.46
C VAL A 176 21.40 8.69 -3.20
N LEU A 177 20.35 8.33 -2.45
CA LEU A 177 20.01 8.99 -1.18
C LEU A 177 21.16 8.99 -0.19
N THR A 178 21.93 7.90 -0.13
CA THR A 178 23.07 7.82 0.78
C THR A 178 24.17 8.79 0.42
N LYS A 179 24.49 8.94 -0.87
CA LYS A 179 25.47 9.94 -1.31
C LYS A 179 25.01 11.36 -1.02
N VAL A 180 23.77 11.68 -1.35
CA VAL A 180 23.18 13.02 -1.12
C VAL A 180 23.15 13.34 0.39
N ALA A 181 22.63 12.43 1.21
CA ALA A 181 22.55 12.63 2.66
C ALA A 181 23.92 12.69 3.36
N THR A 182 24.98 12.14 2.76
CA THR A 182 26.34 12.19 3.31
C THR A 182 27.20 13.29 2.68
N GLY A 183 26.63 14.11 1.79
CA GLY A 183 27.34 15.21 1.11
C GLY A 183 28.38 14.75 0.08
N GLN A 184 28.33 13.47 -0.35
CA GLN A 184 29.14 12.97 -1.47
C GLN A 184 28.56 13.37 -2.84
N ALA A 185 27.31 13.81 -2.86
CA ALA A 185 26.66 14.44 -4.00
C ALA A 185 25.85 15.63 -3.46
N ASP A 186 25.83 16.74 -4.19
CA ASP A 186 25.05 17.94 -3.87
C ASP A 186 23.55 17.70 -4.07
N ALA A 187 23.20 16.88 -5.06
CA ALA A 187 21.82 16.58 -5.42
C ALA A 187 21.65 15.20 -6.06
N GLY A 188 20.41 14.74 -6.18
CA GLY A 188 20.10 13.51 -6.90
C GLY A 188 18.64 13.34 -7.28
N LEU A 189 18.36 12.38 -8.15
CA LEU A 189 17.00 12.05 -8.60
C LEU A 189 16.52 10.73 -7.97
N VAL A 190 15.43 10.81 -7.23
CA VAL A 190 14.85 9.71 -6.45
C VAL A 190 13.33 9.78 -6.46
N TYR A 191 12.63 8.78 -5.92
CA TYR A 191 11.18 8.91 -5.72
C TYR A 191 10.83 9.76 -4.50
N GLN A 192 9.66 10.41 -4.51
CA GLN A 192 9.18 11.24 -3.40
C GLN A 192 9.13 10.47 -2.07
N THR A 193 8.65 9.22 -2.11
CA THR A 193 8.60 8.32 -0.95
C THR A 193 10.00 8.08 -0.35
N ASP A 194 11.00 7.89 -1.22
CA ASP A 194 12.39 7.70 -0.81
C ASP A 194 12.96 8.98 -0.18
N ALA A 195 12.71 10.14 -0.78
CA ALA A 195 13.13 11.44 -0.23
C ALA A 195 12.56 11.68 1.18
N LEU A 196 11.28 11.36 1.40
CA LEU A 196 10.63 11.47 2.70
C LEU A 196 11.22 10.52 3.74
N SER A 197 11.57 9.29 3.35
CA SER A 197 12.25 8.34 4.23
C SER A 197 13.63 8.83 4.72
N ALA A 198 14.25 9.74 3.97
CA ALA A 198 15.56 10.32 4.28
C ALA A 198 15.48 11.70 4.96
N ALA A 199 14.29 12.24 5.23
CA ALA A 199 14.10 13.58 5.79
C ALA A 199 14.80 13.77 7.15
N ASN A 200 14.85 12.72 7.98
CA ASN A 200 15.56 12.74 9.27
C ASN A 200 17.09 12.89 9.14
N ARG A 201 17.64 12.77 7.93
CA ARG A 201 19.07 12.96 7.60
C ARG A 201 19.36 14.38 7.12
N GLY A 202 18.37 15.28 7.14
CA GLY A 202 18.52 16.67 6.70
C GLY A 202 18.43 16.87 5.19
N VAL A 203 18.12 15.82 4.43
CA VAL A 203 17.84 15.91 2.99
C VAL A 203 16.52 16.65 2.78
N THR A 204 16.52 17.59 1.84
CA THR A 204 15.30 18.24 1.34
C THR A 204 15.06 17.83 -0.10
N TYR A 205 13.88 18.12 -0.65
CA TYR A 205 13.61 17.86 -2.07
C TYR A 205 12.80 18.96 -2.72
N LEU A 206 12.95 19.05 -4.04
CA LEU A 206 12.16 19.89 -4.94
C LEU A 206 11.26 18.98 -5.79
N GLU A 207 9.98 19.34 -5.88
CA GLU A 207 9.09 18.66 -6.82
C GLU A 207 9.49 18.99 -8.26
N LEU A 208 9.38 18.00 -9.13
CA LEU A 208 9.65 18.14 -10.55
C LEU A 208 8.37 17.98 -11.34
N ASN A 209 8.34 18.54 -12.54
CA ASN A 209 7.32 18.21 -13.52
C ASN A 209 7.64 16.83 -14.13
N ASP A 210 7.22 15.77 -13.44
CA ASP A 210 7.33 14.40 -13.91
C ASP A 210 6.22 14.13 -14.94
N PRO A 211 6.54 13.97 -16.23
CA PRO A 211 5.53 13.78 -17.28
C PRO A 211 4.81 12.43 -17.17
N GLU A 212 5.40 11.47 -16.47
CA GLU A 212 4.89 10.11 -16.35
C GLU A 212 5.13 9.59 -14.92
N PRO A 213 4.39 10.11 -13.93
CA PRO A 213 4.44 9.60 -12.57
C PRO A 213 4.09 8.12 -12.56
N ASN A 214 4.84 7.33 -11.79
CA ASN A 214 4.50 5.93 -11.56
C ASN A 214 3.10 5.84 -10.97
N GLN A 215 2.22 5.06 -11.59
CA GLN A 215 0.87 4.81 -11.12
C GLN A 215 0.81 3.45 -10.44
N TYR A 216 0.13 3.40 -9.29
CA TYR A 216 -0.07 2.21 -8.50
C TYR A 216 -1.52 1.76 -8.66
N PRO A 217 -1.82 0.86 -9.63
CA PRO A 217 -3.17 0.30 -9.73
C PRO A 217 -3.39 -0.71 -8.60
N ALA A 218 -4.56 -0.63 -7.98
CA ALA A 218 -5.17 -1.75 -7.29
C ALA A 218 -6.14 -2.43 -8.24
N ALA A 219 -6.06 -3.75 -8.34
CA ALA A 219 -6.98 -4.57 -9.12
C ALA A 219 -7.62 -5.63 -8.22
N LEU A 220 -8.95 -5.69 -8.27
CA LEU A 220 -9.75 -6.77 -7.72
C LEU A 220 -9.71 -7.92 -8.72
N THR A 221 -9.27 -9.10 -8.30
CA THR A 221 -9.24 -10.28 -9.17
C THR A 221 -10.65 -10.85 -9.35
N VAL A 222 -10.83 -11.69 -10.36
CA VAL A 222 -12.11 -12.41 -10.55
C VAL A 222 -12.47 -13.30 -9.36
N GLU A 223 -11.48 -13.91 -8.71
CA GLU A 223 -11.66 -14.70 -7.48
C GLU A 223 -12.01 -13.79 -6.29
N GLY A 224 -11.28 -12.69 -6.13
CA GLY A 224 -11.55 -11.70 -5.07
C GLY A 224 -12.93 -11.07 -5.18
N ALA A 225 -13.47 -10.92 -6.40
CA ALA A 225 -14.83 -10.43 -6.60
C ALA A 225 -15.92 -11.37 -6.06
N GLU A 226 -15.60 -12.64 -5.82
CA GLU A 226 -16.51 -13.59 -5.15
C GLU A 226 -16.47 -13.44 -3.61
N HIS A 227 -15.53 -12.67 -3.07
CA HIS A 227 -15.33 -12.46 -1.64
C HIS A 227 -15.76 -11.04 -1.21
N GLU A 228 -16.88 -10.95 -0.47
CA GLU A 228 -17.43 -9.66 0.01
C GLU A 228 -16.41 -8.82 0.79
N ALA A 229 -15.56 -9.45 1.61
CA ALA A 229 -14.51 -8.76 2.35
C ALA A 229 -13.46 -8.10 1.43
N ALA A 230 -13.12 -8.74 0.31
CA ALA A 230 -12.16 -8.23 -0.66
C ALA A 230 -12.76 -7.09 -1.49
N VAL A 231 -14.02 -7.19 -1.88
CA VAL A 231 -14.77 -6.10 -2.53
C VAL A 231 -14.77 -4.86 -1.62
N GLY A 232 -15.09 -5.04 -0.34
CA GLY A 232 -15.05 -3.96 0.65
C GLY A 232 -13.68 -3.31 0.80
N PHE A 233 -12.60 -4.10 0.83
CA PHE A 233 -11.24 -3.57 0.90
C PHE A 233 -10.85 -2.82 -0.38
N TYR A 234 -11.18 -3.38 -1.55
CA TYR A 234 -10.94 -2.73 -2.84
C TYR A 234 -11.67 -1.38 -2.95
N GLU A 235 -12.92 -1.29 -2.51
CA GLU A 235 -13.66 -0.02 -2.45
C GLU A 235 -13.05 0.95 -1.42
N TRP A 236 -12.65 0.44 -0.26
CA TRP A 236 -12.01 1.25 0.80
C TRP A 236 -10.69 1.87 0.34
N LEU A 237 -9.94 1.23 -0.57
CA LEU A 237 -8.71 1.80 -1.16
C LEU A 237 -8.96 3.11 -1.92
N ALA A 238 -10.19 3.36 -2.39
CA ALA A 238 -10.60 4.63 -3.00
C ALA A 238 -10.98 5.71 -1.96
N GLY A 239 -11.07 5.34 -0.69
CA GLY A 239 -11.57 6.16 0.40
C GLY A 239 -10.53 7.08 1.02
N ASN A 240 -11.01 8.00 1.87
CA ASN A 240 -10.18 9.02 2.52
C ASN A 240 -9.12 8.44 3.48
N ASP A 241 -9.42 7.33 4.15
CA ASP A 241 -8.47 6.70 5.08
C ASP A 241 -7.30 6.06 4.37
N ALA A 242 -7.55 5.30 3.29
CA ALA A 242 -6.50 4.78 2.42
C ALA A 242 -5.67 5.91 1.80
N ALA A 243 -6.34 6.96 1.28
CA ALA A 243 -5.67 8.13 0.72
C ALA A 243 -4.81 8.87 1.75
N ARG A 244 -5.23 8.94 3.03
CA ARG A 244 -4.42 9.49 4.10
C ARG A 244 -3.15 8.67 4.34
N ILE A 245 -3.27 7.34 4.42
CA ILE A 245 -2.12 6.43 4.64
C ILE A 245 -1.11 6.54 3.49
N PHE A 246 -1.58 6.55 2.24
CA PHE A 246 -0.71 6.76 1.08
C PHE A 246 0.04 8.10 1.16
N ARG A 247 -0.66 9.20 1.51
CA ARG A 247 -0.02 10.53 1.66
C ARG A 247 0.99 10.57 2.79
N GLU A 248 0.69 9.96 3.93
CA GLU A 248 1.61 9.86 5.08
C GLU A 248 2.88 9.08 4.70
N ALA A 249 2.76 8.08 3.83
CA ALA A 249 3.89 7.35 3.26
C ALA A 249 4.57 8.06 2.08
N GLY A 250 4.07 9.22 1.64
CA GLY A 250 4.69 10.03 0.60
C GLY A 250 4.23 9.78 -0.82
N PHE A 251 3.16 9.01 -1.01
CA PHE A 251 2.53 8.82 -2.30
C PHE A 251 1.56 9.98 -2.62
N ARG A 252 1.40 10.24 -3.90
CA ARG A 252 0.40 11.16 -4.45
C ARG A 252 -0.94 10.44 -4.63
N ILE A 253 -2.05 11.16 -4.47
CA ILE A 253 -3.38 10.60 -4.70
C ILE A 253 -3.85 11.03 -6.09
N PRO A 254 -4.28 10.10 -6.96
CA PRO A 254 -4.76 10.46 -8.30
C PRO A 254 -5.87 11.52 -8.25
N GLY A 255 -5.76 12.54 -9.10
CA GLY A 255 -6.77 13.61 -9.21
C GLY A 255 -6.71 14.70 -8.13
N GLN A 256 -5.68 14.71 -7.27
CA GLN A 256 -5.34 15.79 -6.35
C GLN A 256 -3.96 16.35 -6.66
#